data_AF-A0A3B0TVQ9-F1
#
_entry.id   AF-A0A3B0TVQ9-F1
#
_cell.length_a   1.000
_cell.length_b   1.000
_cell.length_c   1.000
_cell.angle_alpha   90.00
_cell.angle_beta   90.00
_cell.angle_gamma   90.00
#
_symmetry.space_group_name_H-M   'P 1'
#
loop_
_entity.id
_entity.type
_entity.pdbx_description
1 polymer ?
#
loop_
_entity_poly.entity_id
_entity_poly.type
_entity_poly.pdbx_seq_one_letter_code
_entity_poly.pdbx_strand_id
1 'polypeptide(L)' 'LKVLKSLRQGDEWRFMVCAFGIGETDCLVAAAKAKGDCRVGFENNFLHRDGTIAKDNADRISALRMALAK' A
#
# COMPACT_ATOMS: atom_id res chain seq x y z
N LEU A 1 5.62 22.38 -2.46
CA LEU A 1 4.14 22.44 -2.49
C LEU A 1 3.53 23.12 -3.74
N LYS A 2 4.28 23.49 -4.80
CA LYS A 2 3.70 24.06 -6.03
C LYS A 2 2.77 23.08 -6.78
N VAL A 3 3.15 21.80 -6.83
CA VAL A 3 2.32 20.71 -7.40
C VAL A 3 0.96 20.61 -6.71
N LEU A 4 0.90 20.65 -5.37
CA LEU A 4 -0.39 20.57 -4.66
C LEU A 4 -1.29 21.77 -4.97
N LYS A 5 -0.71 22.95 -5.25
CA LYS A 5 -1.45 24.17 -5.59
C LYS A 5 -1.97 24.19 -7.03
N SER A 6 -1.43 23.35 -7.92
CA SER A 6 -1.92 23.22 -9.29
C SER A 6 -2.95 22.09 -9.45
N LEU A 7 -3.22 21.31 -8.40
CA LEU A 7 -4.20 20.24 -8.48
C LEU A 7 -5.61 20.81 -8.59
N ARG A 8 -6.38 20.36 -9.58
CA ARG A 8 -7.82 20.64 -9.63
C ARG A 8 -8.63 19.37 -9.36
N GLN A 9 -9.83 19.57 -8.86
CA GLN A 9 -10.82 18.53 -8.75
C GLN A 9 -11.20 18.04 -10.15
N GLY A 10 -11.08 16.73 -10.40
CA GLY A 10 -11.39 16.10 -11.70
C GLY A 10 -10.17 15.76 -12.55
N ASP A 11 -8.97 16.23 -12.19
CA ASP A 11 -7.73 15.81 -12.85
C ASP A 11 -7.42 14.34 -12.50
N GLU A 12 -6.87 13.57 -13.47
CA GLU A 12 -6.37 12.22 -13.20
C GLU A 12 -4.99 12.29 -12.53
N TRP A 13 -4.95 11.92 -11.25
CA TRP A 13 -3.71 11.88 -10.46
C TRP A 13 -3.27 10.45 -10.23
N ARG A 14 -1.99 10.20 -10.44
CA ARG A 14 -1.35 8.99 -9.91
C ARG A 14 -0.98 9.22 -8.45
N PHE A 15 -1.47 8.35 -7.59
CA PHE A 15 -1.14 8.35 -6.17
C PHE A 15 -0.64 6.97 -5.74
N MET A 16 0.12 6.94 -4.66
CA MET A 16 0.55 5.71 -4.00
C MET A 16 0.23 5.78 -2.52
N VAL A 17 -0.04 4.62 -1.90
CA VAL A 17 -0.29 4.52 -0.46
C VAL A 17 0.79 3.67 0.21
N CYS A 18 1.17 4.08 1.41
CA CYS A 18 1.86 3.24 2.39
C CYS A 18 1.08 3.28 3.70
N ALA A 19 1.21 2.23 4.49
CA ALA A 19 0.59 2.11 5.80
C ALA A 19 1.52 1.32 6.73
N PHE A 20 1.24 1.36 8.03
CA PHE A 20 2.10 0.77 9.06
C PHE A 20 1.27 -0.16 9.96
N GLY A 21 1.93 -1.19 10.50
CA GLY A 21 1.31 -2.15 11.41
C GLY A 21 0.36 -3.14 10.74
N ILE A 22 -0.39 -3.89 11.55
CA ILE A 22 -1.19 -5.05 11.11
C ILE A 22 -2.22 -4.74 10.01
N GLY A 23 -2.68 -3.49 9.94
CA GLY A 23 -3.63 -3.02 8.92
C GLY A 23 -3.02 -2.66 7.57
N GLU A 24 -1.69 -2.72 7.39
CA GLU A 24 -1.02 -2.27 6.16
C GLU A 24 -1.62 -2.91 4.90
N THR A 25 -1.77 -4.24 4.88
CA THR A 25 -2.29 -4.95 3.71
C THR A 25 -3.70 -4.49 3.34
N ASP A 26 -4.55 -4.16 4.31
CA ASP A 26 -5.92 -3.70 4.05
C ASP A 26 -5.96 -2.30 3.45
N CYS A 27 -5.10 -1.40 3.94
CA CYS A 27 -4.92 -0.08 3.34
C CYS A 27 -4.42 -0.16 1.90
N LEU A 28 -3.46 -1.05 1.61
CA LEU A 28 -2.91 -1.22 0.26
C LEU A 28 -3.94 -1.83 -0.70
N VAL A 29 -4.74 -2.81 -0.25
CA VAL A 29 -5.86 -3.35 -1.04
C VAL A 29 -6.90 -2.26 -1.34
N ALA A 30 -7.23 -1.40 -0.36
CA ALA A 30 -8.13 -0.28 -0.58
C ALA A 30 -7.56 0.73 -1.59
N ALA A 31 -6.26 1.02 -1.53
CA ALA A 31 -5.57 1.89 -2.48
C ALA A 31 -5.64 1.33 -3.91
N ALA A 32 -5.35 0.04 -4.09
CA ALA A 32 -5.43 -0.63 -5.38
C ALA A 32 -6.86 -0.60 -5.96
N LYS A 33 -7.89 -0.80 -5.12
CA LYS A 33 -9.31 -0.66 -5.53
C LYS A 33 -9.65 0.77 -5.97
N ALA A 34 -9.01 1.77 -5.38
CA ALA A 34 -9.09 3.17 -5.77
C ALA A 34 -8.15 3.52 -6.96
N LYS A 35 -7.59 2.53 -7.67
CA LYS A 35 -6.65 2.67 -8.79
C LYS A 35 -5.32 3.34 -8.42
N GLY A 36 -4.93 3.29 -7.16
CA GLY A 36 -3.65 3.75 -6.65
C GLY A 36 -2.56 2.68 -6.64
N ASP A 37 -1.31 3.13 -6.59
CA ASP A 37 -0.14 2.28 -6.45
C ASP A 37 0.13 1.92 -4.97
N CYS A 38 0.83 0.81 -4.72
CA CYS A 38 1.13 0.31 -3.38
C CYS A 38 2.63 0.44 -3.06
N ARG A 39 2.97 0.84 -1.83
CA ARG A 39 4.32 0.72 -1.25
C ARG A 39 4.29 -0.25 -0.08
N VAL A 40 5.09 -1.29 -0.16
CA VAL A 40 5.18 -2.35 0.83
C VAL A 40 6.65 -2.71 1.06
N GLY A 41 7.01 -3.01 2.30
CA GLY A 41 8.35 -3.45 2.68
C GLY A 41 8.66 -3.14 4.14
N PHE A 42 9.83 -3.56 4.61
CA PHE A 42 10.29 -3.47 5.99
C PHE A 42 10.47 -2.04 6.52
N GLU A 43 10.64 -1.06 5.63
CA GLU A 43 10.55 0.36 6.00
C GLU A 43 9.15 0.72 6.53
N ASN A 44 8.12 0.06 6.01
CA ASN A 44 6.73 0.30 6.34
C ASN A 44 6.24 -0.65 7.43
N ASN A 45 6.56 -1.94 7.32
CA ASN A 45 5.98 -2.93 8.22
C ASN A 45 6.69 -4.27 8.21
N PHE A 46 6.81 -4.88 9.38
CA PHE A 46 7.29 -6.26 9.57
C PHE A 46 6.14 -7.27 9.71
N LEU A 47 4.90 -6.82 9.92
CA LEU A 47 3.78 -7.67 10.30
C LEU A 47 2.91 -8.08 9.09
N HIS A 48 2.50 -9.34 9.08
CA HIS A 48 1.39 -9.84 8.26
C HIS A 48 0.04 -9.46 8.88
N ARG A 49 -1.04 -9.66 8.11
CA ARG A 49 -2.42 -9.30 8.53
C ARG A 49 -2.89 -10.08 9.76
N ASP A 50 -2.32 -11.26 9.99
CA ASP A 50 -2.58 -12.10 11.16
C ASP A 50 -1.67 -11.76 12.36
N GLY A 51 -0.79 -10.77 12.23
CA GLY A 51 0.16 -10.34 13.26
C GLY A 51 1.47 -11.13 13.30
N THR A 52 1.66 -12.12 12.43
CA THR A 52 2.95 -12.83 12.32
C THR A 52 4.01 -11.93 11.67
N ILE A 53 5.29 -12.16 11.98
CA ILE A 53 6.41 -11.39 11.42
C ILE A 53 6.81 -11.99 10.07
N ALA A 54 6.91 -11.14 9.06
CA ALA A 54 7.39 -11.50 7.74
C ALA A 54 8.89 -11.81 7.74
N LYS A 55 9.29 -12.81 6.96
CA LYS A 55 10.68 -13.27 6.91
C LYS A 55 11.61 -12.25 6.24
N ASP A 56 11.14 -11.63 5.15
CA ASP A 56 11.87 -10.65 4.35
C ASP A 56 10.87 -9.78 3.55
N ASN A 57 11.40 -8.85 2.75
CA ASN A 57 10.57 -8.01 1.87
C ASN A 57 9.82 -8.83 0.81
N ALA A 58 10.39 -9.94 0.31
CA ALA A 58 9.74 -10.75 -0.71
C ALA A 58 8.50 -11.45 -0.15
N ASP A 59 8.54 -11.88 1.12
CA ASP A 59 7.39 -12.41 1.85
C ASP A 59 6.26 -11.37 1.97
N ARG A 60 6.57 -10.12 2.34
CA ARG A 60 5.58 -9.03 2.37
C ARG A 60 4.97 -8.76 0.98
N ILE A 61 5.79 -8.74 -0.06
CA ILE A 61 5.32 -8.55 -1.46
C ILE A 61 4.41 -9.72 -1.87
N SER A 62 4.78 -10.96 -1.55
CA SER A 62 3.98 -12.15 -1.86
C SER A 62 2.61 -12.10 -1.19
N ALA A 63 2.58 -11.79 0.11
CA ALA A 63 1.34 -11.64 0.88
C ALA A 63 0.41 -10.56 0.29
N LEU A 64 0.97 -9.40 -0.10
CA LEU A 64 0.19 -8.35 -0.76
C LEU A 64 -0.33 -8.81 -2.12
N ARG A 65 0.48 -9.46 -2.96
CA ARG A 65 0.04 -9.98 -4.27
C ARG A 65 -1.11 -10.97 -4.13
N MET A 66 -1.05 -11.87 -3.15
CA MET A 66 -2.15 -12.79 -2.86
C MET A 66 -3.42 -12.06 -2.42
N ALA A 67 -3.30 -10.99 -1.65
CA ALA A 67 -4.44 -10.18 -1.22
C ALA A 67 -5.08 -9.38 -2.37
N LEU A 68 -4.27 -8.91 -3.32
CA LEU A 68 -4.72 -8.18 -4.51
C LEU A 68 -5.37 -9.06 -5.58
N ALA A 69 -5.06 -10.37 -5.59
CA ALA A 69 -5.62 -11.33 -6.53
C ALA A 69 -7.03 -11.83 -6.16
N LYS A 70 -7.59 -11.37 -5.04
CA LYS A 70 -8.94 -11.68 -4.54
C LYS A 70 -9.92 -10.57 -4.90
#